data_AF-A0A4R7EV83-F1
#
_entry.id   AF-A0A4R7EV83-F1
#
_cell.length_a   1.000
_cell.length_b   1.000
_cell.length_c   1.000
_cell.angle_alpha   90.00
_cell.angle_beta   90.00
_cell.angle_gamma   90.00
#
_symmetry.space_group_name_H-M   'P 1'
#
loop_
_entity.id
_entity.type
_entity.pdbx_description
1 polymer ?
#
loop_
_entity_poly.entity_id
_entity_poly.type
_entity_poly.pdbx_seq_one_letter_code
_entity_poly.pdbx_strand_id
1 'polypeptide(L)'
;MKQKVFGFVKYLVIFTVAIGSIQWLIVNFLMINQEYYYNTLEIYGFLFLITLLLYIGVAYINSVFSQYTGYAFMASSFLKMILSVIFLLPIILKDDRSYTADVLLFFMPYFLYLLFETVFVVQLLKDKAERNV
;
A
#
# COMPACT_ATOMS: atom_id res chain seq x y z
N MET A 1 -6.11 -20.48 -2.38
CA MET A 1 -5.00 -19.49 -2.45
C MET A 1 -4.93 -18.79 -3.81
N LYS A 2 -4.68 -19.52 -4.91
CA LYS A 2 -4.46 -18.93 -6.25
C LYS A 2 -5.56 -17.97 -6.72
N GLN A 3 -6.84 -18.35 -6.63
CA GLN A 3 -7.96 -17.51 -7.09
C GLN A 3 -8.12 -16.21 -6.28
N LYS A 4 -7.91 -16.26 -4.96
CA LYS A 4 -8.01 -15.09 -4.07
C LYS A 4 -6.85 -14.11 -4.26
N VAL A 5 -5.63 -14.64 -4.43
CA VAL A 5 -4.45 -13.82 -4.74
C VAL A 5 -4.58 -13.20 -6.13
N PHE A 6 -5.07 -13.96 -7.12
CA PHE A 6 -5.32 -13.42 -8.46
C PHE A 6 -6.36 -12.29 -8.44
N GLY A 7 -7.47 -12.47 -7.71
CA GLY A 7 -8.46 -11.43 -7.51
C GLY A 7 -7.85 -10.17 -6.88
N PHE A 8 -7.11 -10.33 -5.79
CA PHE A 8 -6.41 -9.23 -5.14
C PHE A 8 -5.47 -8.49 -6.09
N VAL A 9 -4.60 -9.19 -6.82
CA VAL A 9 -3.64 -8.59 -7.76
C VAL A 9 -4.36 -7.81 -8.85
N LYS A 10 -5.43 -8.39 -9.43
CA LYS A 10 -6.24 -7.70 -10.45
C LYS A 10 -6.78 -6.38 -9.92
N TYR A 11 -7.41 -6.40 -8.74
CA TYR A 11 -7.97 -5.19 -8.14
C TYR A 11 -6.89 -4.20 -7.68
N LEU A 12 -5.75 -4.68 -7.20
CA LEU A 12 -4.61 -3.85 -6.80
C LEU A 12 -4.07 -3.08 -8.00
N VAL A 13 -3.86 -3.75 -9.14
CA VAL A 13 -3.41 -3.09 -10.38
C VAL A 13 -4.39 -2.03 -10.83
N ILE A 14 -5.70 -2.35 -10.89
CA ILE A 14 -6.74 -1.38 -11.29
C ILE A 14 -6.75 -0.19 -10.32
N PHE A 15 -6.70 -0.47 -9.02
CA PHE A 15 -6.68 0.54 -7.98
C PHE A 15 -5.47 1.46 -8.15
N THR A 16 -4.26 0.91 -8.18
CA THR A 16 -3.00 1.65 -8.35
C THR A 16 -3.00 2.52 -9.60
N VAL A 17 -3.43 1.97 -10.75
CA VAL A 17 -3.49 2.73 -12.00
C VAL A 17 -4.50 3.88 -11.88
N ALA A 18 -5.68 3.63 -11.30
CA ALA A 18 -6.70 4.65 -11.14
C ALA A 18 -6.23 5.81 -10.26
N ILE A 19 -5.76 5.53 -9.03
CA ILE A 19 -5.34 6.58 -8.11
C ILE A 19 -4.02 7.24 -8.54
N GLY A 20 -3.08 6.47 -9.10
CA GLY A 20 -1.82 6.99 -9.63
C GLY A 20 -2.01 7.92 -10.81
N SER A 21 -2.95 7.60 -11.72
CA SER A 21 -3.29 8.50 -12.84
C SER A 21 -3.92 9.79 -12.35
N ILE A 22 -4.81 9.72 -11.35
CA ILE A 22 -5.43 10.92 -10.75
C ILE A 22 -4.35 11.80 -10.11
N GLN A 23 -3.48 11.25 -9.27
CA GLN A 23 -2.42 12.05 -8.64
C GLN A 23 -1.43 12.60 -9.68
N TRP A 24 -1.08 11.83 -10.71
CA TRP A 24 -0.22 12.28 -11.80
C TRP A 24 -0.84 13.46 -12.56
N LEU A 25 -2.14 13.43 -12.84
CA LEU A 25 -2.85 14.55 -13.46
C LEU A 25 -2.84 15.79 -12.56
N ILE A 26 -3.12 15.63 -11.26
CA ILE A 26 -3.11 16.75 -10.29
C ILE A 26 -1.72 17.39 -10.26
N VAL A 27 -0.65 16.60 -10.12
CA VAL A 27 0.72 17.12 -10.03
C VAL A 27 1.12 17.85 -11.32
N ASN A 28 0.86 17.25 -12.50
CA ASN A 28 1.31 17.86 -13.76
C ASN A 28 0.47 19.06 -14.22
N PHE A 29 -0.84 19.09 -13.93
CA PHE A 29 -1.72 20.17 -14.39
C PHE A 29 -1.91 21.30 -13.36
N LEU A 30 -1.90 20.99 -12.06
CA LEU A 30 -2.18 21.98 -11.00
C LEU A 30 -0.93 22.47 -10.27
N MET A 31 0.15 21.68 -10.25
CA MET A 31 1.37 21.97 -9.47
C MET A 31 2.55 22.33 -10.38
N ILE A 32 2.29 23.25 -11.32
CA ILE A 32 3.29 23.78 -12.26
C ILE A 32 4.40 24.47 -11.46
N ASN A 33 5.66 24.07 -11.69
CA ASN A 33 6.90 24.59 -11.08
C ASN A 33 7.29 24.10 -9.68
N GLN A 34 6.72 22.99 -9.18
CA GLN A 34 7.20 22.34 -7.96
C GLN A 34 8.09 21.13 -8.32
N GLU A 35 9.36 21.17 -7.91
CA GLU A 35 10.25 20.02 -8.01
C GLU A 35 10.10 19.13 -6.76
N TYR A 36 9.44 17.99 -6.93
CA TYR A 36 9.30 16.95 -5.91
C TYR A 36 10.48 15.99 -5.90
N TYR A 37 10.86 15.47 -4.73
CA TYR A 37 11.99 14.56 -4.60
C TYR A 37 11.71 13.20 -5.23
N TYR A 38 10.52 12.64 -4.97
CA TYR A 38 10.05 11.42 -5.62
C TYR A 38 9.01 11.77 -6.68
N ASN A 39 9.14 11.14 -7.85
CA ASN A 39 8.07 11.21 -8.83
C ASN A 39 6.88 10.32 -8.41
N THR A 40 5.72 10.57 -9.01
CA THR A 40 4.51 9.79 -8.73
C THR A 40 4.74 8.29 -8.98
N LEU A 41 5.48 7.92 -10.01
CA LEU A 41 5.74 6.51 -10.34
C LEU A 41 6.51 5.79 -9.25
N GLU A 42 7.51 6.41 -8.63
CA GLU A 42 8.32 5.85 -7.54
C GLU A 42 7.47 5.60 -6.30
N ILE A 43 6.64 6.57 -5.91
CA ILE A 43 5.73 6.44 -4.76
C ILE A 43 4.77 5.27 -4.97
N TYR A 44 4.07 5.25 -6.11
CA TYR A 44 3.06 4.22 -6.40
C TYR A 44 3.68 2.86 -6.68
N GLY A 45 4.87 2.81 -7.29
CA GLY A 45 5.64 1.59 -7.50
C GLY A 45 6.06 0.96 -6.18
N PHE A 46 6.62 1.77 -5.26
CA PHE A 46 6.95 1.32 -3.91
C PHE A 46 5.71 0.79 -3.16
N LEU A 47 4.63 1.58 -3.10
CA LEU A 47 3.40 1.19 -2.41
C LEU A 47 2.77 -0.06 -3.01
N PHE A 48 2.77 -0.20 -4.34
CA PHE A 48 2.30 -1.39 -5.03
C PHE A 48 3.11 -2.63 -4.65
N LEU A 49 4.44 -2.55 -4.76
CA LEU A 49 5.33 -3.68 -4.49
C LEU A 49 5.23 -4.14 -3.04
N ILE A 50 5.24 -3.20 -2.08
CA ILE A 50 5.20 -3.58 -0.67
C ILE A 50 3.82 -4.16 -0.30
N THR A 51 2.75 -3.59 -0.83
CA THR A 51 1.38 -4.09 -0.63
C THR A 51 1.22 -5.50 -1.17
N LEU A 52 1.73 -5.74 -2.38
CA LEU A 52 1.70 -7.05 -3.01
C LEU A 52 2.46 -8.09 -2.18
N LEU A 53 3.69 -7.78 -1.78
CA LEU A 53 4.54 -8.69 -1.01
C LEU A 53 3.92 -9.04 0.35
N LEU A 54 3.44 -8.03 1.07
CA LEU A 54 2.84 -8.22 2.38
C LEU A 54 1.52 -9.00 2.30
N TYR A 55 0.65 -8.69 1.33
CA TYR A 55 -0.59 -9.43 1.15
C TYR A 55 -0.34 -10.89 0.77
N ILE A 56 0.66 -11.18 -0.06
CA ILE A 56 1.06 -12.57 -0.36
C ILE A 56 1.46 -13.28 0.94
N GLY A 57 2.24 -12.63 1.81
CA GLY A 57 2.60 -13.16 3.12
C GLY A 57 1.38 -13.45 4.01
N VAL A 58 0.44 -12.51 4.10
CA VAL A 58 -0.81 -12.70 4.86
C VAL A 58 -1.66 -13.82 4.27
N ALA A 59 -1.81 -13.88 2.94
CA ALA A 59 -2.57 -14.92 2.25
C ALA A 59 -1.94 -16.32 2.43
N TYR A 60 -0.61 -16.38 2.45
CA TYR A 60 0.12 -17.61 2.76
C TYR A 60 -0.13 -18.05 4.20
N ILE A 61 0.01 -17.15 5.18
CA ILE A 61 -0.30 -17.46 6.59
C ILE A 61 -1.77 -17.87 6.75
N ASN A 62 -2.71 -17.22 6.07
CA ASN A 62 -4.13 -17.62 6.09
C ASN A 62 -4.34 -19.06 5.57
N SER A 63 -3.55 -19.48 4.58
CA SER A 63 -3.66 -20.81 3.98
C SER A 63 -3.13 -21.93 4.87
N VAL A 64 -2.12 -21.65 5.70
CA VAL A 64 -1.49 -22.65 6.59
C VAL A 64 -2.02 -22.54 8.02
N PHE A 65 -2.09 -21.32 8.54
CA PHE A 65 -2.48 -20.98 9.91
C PHE A 65 -3.57 -19.91 9.94
N SER A 66 -4.76 -20.24 9.42
CA SER A 66 -5.88 -19.30 9.29
C SER A 66 -6.24 -18.55 10.58
N GLN A 67 -5.98 -19.14 11.75
CA GLN A 67 -6.18 -18.54 13.07
C GLN A 67 -5.30 -17.32 13.36
N TYR A 68 -4.15 -17.20 12.70
CA TYR A 68 -3.22 -16.09 12.91
C TYR A 68 -3.28 -15.01 11.82
N THR A 69 -4.25 -15.09 10.89
CA THR A 69 -4.37 -14.12 9.77
C THR A 69 -4.45 -12.67 10.24
N GLY A 70 -5.20 -12.38 11.31
CA GLY A 70 -5.29 -11.03 11.87
C GLY A 70 -3.95 -10.53 12.43
N TYR A 71 -3.23 -11.38 13.16
CA TYR A 71 -1.89 -11.07 13.67
C TYR A 71 -0.88 -10.88 12.54
N ALA A 72 -0.95 -11.71 11.50
CA ALA A 72 -0.13 -11.57 10.31
C ALA A 72 -0.36 -10.21 9.63
N PHE A 73 -1.63 -9.80 9.46
CA PHE A 73 -1.94 -8.50 8.89
C PHE A 73 -1.46 -7.33 9.76
N MET A 74 -1.60 -7.42 11.08
CA MET A 74 -1.08 -6.39 11.98
C MET A 74 0.44 -6.27 11.90
N ALA A 75 1.16 -7.39 11.91
CA ALA A 75 2.61 -7.42 11.76
C ALA A 75 3.05 -6.88 10.38
N SER A 76 2.35 -7.28 9.31
CA SER A 76 2.59 -6.77 7.96
C SER A 76 2.34 -5.26 7.86
N SER A 77 1.25 -4.75 8.45
CA SER A 77 0.93 -3.32 8.44
C SER A 77 1.99 -2.51 9.19
N PHE A 78 2.46 -3.01 10.34
CA PHE A 78 3.54 -2.39 11.08
C PHE A 78 4.86 -2.39 10.30
N LEU A 79 5.20 -3.51 9.65
CA LEU A 79 6.37 -3.61 8.78
C LEU A 79 6.28 -2.63 7.59
N LYS A 80 5.10 -2.48 6.99
CA LYS A 80 4.84 -1.51 5.91
C LYS A 80 5.11 -0.09 6.36
N MET A 81 4.71 0.25 7.59
CA MET A 81 4.95 1.57 8.18
C MET A 81 6.45 1.82 8.33
N ILE A 82 7.21 0.86 8.88
CA ILE A 82 8.68 0.98 9.00
C ILE A 82 9.33 1.19 7.63
N LEU A 83 8.96 0.38 6.64
CA LEU A 83 9.50 0.49 5.29
C LEU A 83 9.15 1.83 4.63
N SER A 84 7.95 2.35 4.89
CA SER A 84 7.53 3.67 4.42
C SER A 84 8.32 4.80 5.05
N VAL A 85 8.63 4.69 6.35
CA VAL A 85 9.52 5.65 7.03
C VAL A 85 10.93 5.58 6.44
N ILE A 86 11.47 4.38 6.19
CA ILE A 86 12.78 4.21 5.54
C ILE A 86 12.76 4.82 4.13
N PHE A 87 11.68 4.66 3.37
CA PHE A 87 11.51 5.23 2.05
C PHE A 87 11.47 6.77 2.08
N LEU A 88 10.87 7.38 3.10
CA LEU A 88 10.81 8.84 3.26
C LEU A 88 12.09 9.44 3.88
N LEU A 89 12.90 8.63 4.56
CA LEU A 89 14.09 9.08 5.29
C LEU A 89 15.05 9.95 4.44
N PRO A 90 15.35 9.63 3.16
CA PRO A 90 16.23 10.45 2.33
C PRO A 90 15.73 11.88 2.14
N ILE A 91 14.41 12.08 2.11
CA ILE A 91 13.79 13.41 2.00
C ILE A 91 13.93 14.17 3.32
N ILE A 92 13.62 13.50 4.44
CA ILE A 92 13.62 14.12 5.76
C ILE A 92 15.02 14.59 6.17
N LEU A 93 16.06 13.86 5.73
CA LEU A 93 17.46 14.20 6.02
C LEU A 93 18.04 15.28 5.10
N LYS A 94 17.31 15.68 4.05
CA LYS A 94 17.76 16.71 3.11
C LYS A 94 17.31 18.09 3.62
N ASP A 95 18.27 18.95 3.93
CA ASP A 95 18.04 20.22 4.65
C ASP A 95 17.71 21.42 3.74
N ASP A 96 17.40 21.15 2.47
CA ASP A 96 17.36 22.14 1.41
C ASP A 96 15.95 22.63 1.03
N ARG A 97 14.88 21.97 1.49
CA ARG A 97 13.48 22.33 1.14
C ARG A 97 12.45 21.95 2.21
N SER A 98 11.26 22.55 2.14
CA SER A 98 10.10 22.11 2.92
C SER A 98 9.63 20.73 2.45
N TYR A 99 10.02 19.68 3.16
CA TYR A 99 9.68 18.28 2.85
C TYR A 99 8.21 17.91 3.11
N THR A 100 7.43 18.81 3.71
CA THR A 100 6.04 18.54 4.11
C THR A 100 5.17 18.18 2.93
N ALA A 101 5.36 18.84 1.77
CA ALA A 101 4.59 18.54 0.57
C ALA A 101 4.90 17.13 0.02
N ASP A 102 6.18 16.75 -0.07
CA ASP A 102 6.59 15.41 -0.51
C ASP A 102 6.04 14.32 0.43
N VAL A 103 6.11 14.54 1.74
CA VAL A 103 5.59 13.61 2.74
C VAL A 103 4.07 13.45 2.58
N LEU A 104 3.33 14.54 2.38
CA LEU A 104 1.87 14.47 2.17
C LEU A 104 1.49 13.74 0.88
N LEU A 105 2.24 13.98 -0.20
CA LEU A 105 2.04 13.28 -1.49
C LEU A 105 2.27 11.78 -1.40
N PHE A 106 3.09 11.32 -0.45
CA PHE A 106 3.26 9.90 -0.13
C PHE A 106 2.20 9.38 0.85
N PHE A 107 1.89 10.12 1.91
CA PHE A 107 0.99 9.65 2.96
C PHE A 107 -0.45 9.47 2.48
N MET A 108 -0.93 10.34 1.58
CA MET A 108 -2.27 10.25 1.04
C MET A 108 -2.52 8.90 0.32
N PRO A 109 -1.70 8.48 -0.66
CA PRO A 109 -1.86 7.14 -1.26
C PRO A 109 -1.55 6.03 -0.25
N TYR A 110 -0.60 6.18 0.67
CA TYR A 110 -0.32 5.15 1.68
C TYR A 110 -1.57 4.71 2.44
N PHE A 111 -2.39 5.66 2.93
CA PHE A 111 -3.63 5.34 3.63
C PHE A 111 -4.66 4.68 2.71
N LEU A 112 -4.75 5.11 1.44
CA LEU A 112 -5.63 4.48 0.46
C LEU A 112 -5.25 3.01 0.23
N TYR A 113 -3.96 2.70 0.13
CA TYR A 113 -3.48 1.31 0.03
C TYR A 113 -3.76 0.51 1.30
N LEU A 114 -3.60 1.10 2.48
CA LEU A 114 -3.90 0.43 3.75
C LEU A 114 -5.39 0.07 3.88
N LEU A 115 -6.28 1.00 3.49
CA LEU A 115 -7.72 0.74 3.46
C LEU A 115 -8.05 -0.39 2.47
N PHE A 116 -7.46 -0.33 1.27
CA PHE A 116 -7.60 -1.38 0.26
C PHE A 116 -7.19 -2.76 0.82
N GLU A 117 -6.01 -2.87 1.43
CA GLU A 117 -5.53 -4.12 2.06
C GLU A 117 -6.48 -4.62 3.14
N THR A 118 -6.95 -3.71 4.00
CA THR A 118 -7.85 -4.03 5.10
C THR A 118 -9.14 -4.68 4.59
N VAL A 119 -9.72 -4.15 3.51
CA VAL A 119 -10.94 -4.73 2.90
C VAL A 119 -10.72 -6.18 2.47
N PHE A 120 -9.62 -6.48 1.79
CA PHE A 120 -9.33 -7.85 1.34
C PHE A 120 -8.98 -8.79 2.50
N VAL A 121 -8.28 -8.31 3.52
CA VAL A 121 -7.97 -9.13 4.69
C VAL A 121 -9.24 -9.42 5.50
N VAL A 122 -10.16 -8.47 5.63
CA VAL A 122 -11.47 -8.72 6.27
C VAL A 122 -12.23 -9.81 5.52
N GLN A 123 -12.18 -9.84 4.18
CA GLN A 123 -12.78 -10.94 3.41
C GLN A 123 -12.11 -12.29 3.72
N LEU A 124 -10.77 -12.34 3.82
CA LEU A 124 -10.04 -13.56 4.20
C LEU A 124 -10.41 -14.07 5.61
N LEU A 125 -10.75 -13.15 6.52
CA LEU A 125 -11.19 -13.48 7.89
C LEU A 125 -12.65 -13.99 7.91
N LYS A 126 -13.55 -13.37 7.13
CA LYS A 126 -14.95 -13.81 7.02
C LYS A 126 -15.07 -15.22 6.46
N ASP A 127 -14.27 -15.55 5.45
CA ASP A 127 -14.19 -16.91 4.88
C ASP A 127 -13.78 -17.98 5.90
N LYS A 128 -13.18 -17.60 7.04
CA LYS A 128 -12.91 -18.53 8.15
C LYS A 128 -14.17 -18.74 9.00
N ALA A 129 -14.93 -17.69 9.28
CA ALA A 129 -16.14 -17.79 10.10
C ALA A 129 -17.16 -18.76 9.46
N GLU A 130 -17.34 -18.68 8.14
CA GLU A 130 -18.26 -19.56 7.40
C GLU A 130 -17.75 -21.01 7.23
N ARG A 131 -16.43 -21.25 7.31
CA ARG A 131 -15.85 -22.61 7.23
C ARG A 131 -15.97 -23.42 8.52
N ASN A 132 -16.34 -22.80 9.63
CA ASN A 132 -16.50 -23.45 10.94
C ASN A 132 -17.98 -23.55 11.38
N VAL A 133 -18.92 -23.28 10.48
CA VAL A 133 -20.37 -23.48 10.61
C VAL A 133 -20.77 -24.60 9.67
#